data_AF-A0A022MFI3-F1
#
_entry.id   AF-A0A022MFI3-F1
#
_cell.length_a   1.000
_cell.length_b   1.000
_cell.length_c   1.000
_cell.angle_alpha   90.00
_cell.angle_beta   90.00
_cell.angle_gamma   90.00
#
_symmetry.space_group_name_H-M   'P 1'
#
loop_
_entity.id
_entity.type
_entity.pdbx_description
1 polymer ?
#
loop_
_entity_poly.entity_id
_entity_poly.type
_entity_poly.pdbx_seq_one_letter_code
_entity_poly.pdbx_strand_id
1 'polypeptide(L)'
;MACVIDVRQVGQRHPRFADAAVVAGAAALTLLVSRAQAAGVSVYPQLSHGAVLQQVLPAGWQVTAHAVYVPMLACAALYWRRRRPAVLALVLVVLSVSWPVVVPLLVALFTVARRQNARTTVLTAVAALLPAVVQPLLPAAGTAVLATSVSAVALVACAVGWGLYVAGAHERALHAEQEADRRAAQARRHAREEIAREMHDVLAHRLTLLSMHAGALEFHPTASPERVAEAAGVIRQSAGQALEDLQGVLRVLRAPVVEDHVPSSPQPTLRDVNRLIEEARAAGADIEIHQRLDDLTTMDTTTGRTAYRVLQEALTNHRKHAPDTRVSLTLDGDTGGGLRISAVNPVQPAPAARLQGSGEGLIGMHERVHLAGGRMSHRLTPTGFHLDVWLPWTP
;
A
#
# COMPACT_ATOMS: atom_id res chain seq x y z
N MET A 1 16.42 -6.45 -14.60
CA MET A 1 15.79 -5.42 -13.76
C MET A 1 15.58 -4.16 -14.62
N ALA A 2 14.55 -4.15 -15.46
CA ALA A 2 14.23 -2.97 -16.27
C ALA A 2 13.36 -2.04 -15.41
N CYS A 3 13.91 -0.87 -15.10
CA CYS A 3 13.21 0.22 -14.42
C CYS A 3 12.13 0.75 -15.38
N VAL A 4 10.93 0.15 -15.34
CA VAL A 4 9.74 0.75 -15.92
C VAL A 4 9.36 1.89 -14.98
N ILE A 5 9.91 3.08 -15.26
CA ILE A 5 9.45 4.31 -14.65
C ILE A 5 7.99 4.46 -15.07
N ASP A 6 7.09 4.12 -14.16
CA ASP A 6 5.66 4.32 -14.37
C ASP A 6 5.40 5.82 -14.48
N VAL A 7 5.23 6.27 -15.72
CA VAL A 7 4.96 7.68 -16.07
C VAL A 7 3.74 8.21 -15.30
N ARG A 8 2.83 7.33 -14.84
CA ARG A 8 1.72 7.71 -13.95
C ARG A 8 2.19 8.15 -12.56
N GLN A 9 3.15 7.46 -11.95
CA GLN A 9 3.67 7.83 -10.62
C GLN A 9 4.44 9.15 -10.64
N VAL A 10 5.21 9.43 -11.70
CA VAL A 10 5.95 10.71 -11.84
C VAL A 10 4.97 11.88 -12.03
N GLY A 11 3.91 11.69 -12.81
CA GLY A 11 2.87 12.71 -13.01
C GLY A 11 2.06 13.04 -11.76
N GLN A 12 1.91 12.10 -10.83
CA GLN A 12 1.24 12.33 -9.53
C GLN A 12 2.16 13.01 -8.51
N ARG A 13 3.46 12.67 -8.47
CA ARG A 13 4.43 13.30 -7.56
C ARG A 13 4.80 14.74 -7.94
N HIS A 14 4.72 15.10 -9.23
CA HIS A 14 5.10 16.43 -9.69
C HIS A 14 4.07 17.07 -10.66
N PRO A 15 2.94 17.59 -10.14
CA PRO A 15 1.86 18.15 -10.95
C PRO A 15 2.30 19.31 -11.88
N ARG A 16 3.35 20.04 -11.48
CA ARG A 16 3.93 21.16 -12.26
C ARG A 16 4.62 20.70 -13.54
N PHE A 17 5.24 19.53 -13.55
CA PHE A 17 5.90 18.99 -14.76
C PHE A 17 4.88 18.56 -15.80
N ALA A 18 3.80 17.88 -15.38
CA ALA A 18 2.70 17.52 -16.27
C ALA A 18 2.01 18.76 -16.87
N ASP A 19 1.89 19.85 -16.10
CA ASP A 19 1.33 21.10 -16.61
C ASP A 19 2.27 21.79 -17.60
N ALA A 20 3.57 21.85 -17.30
CA ALA A 20 4.59 22.36 -18.21
C ALA A 20 4.67 21.56 -19.53
N ALA A 21 4.60 20.23 -19.47
CA ALA A 21 4.60 19.37 -20.66
C ALA A 21 3.40 19.64 -21.56
N VAL A 22 2.20 19.83 -20.98
CA VAL A 22 1.01 20.17 -21.78
C VAL A 22 1.09 21.59 -22.35
N VAL A 23 1.63 22.56 -21.60
CA VAL A 23 1.88 23.92 -22.12
C VAL A 23 2.85 23.87 -23.30
N ALA A 24 3.98 23.17 -23.16
CA ALA A 24 4.99 23.03 -24.20
C ALA A 24 4.44 22.29 -25.43
N GLY A 25 3.72 21.18 -25.23
CA GLY A 25 3.08 20.43 -26.32
C GLY A 25 2.01 21.26 -27.05
N ALA A 26 1.18 22.01 -26.32
CA ALA A 26 0.19 22.91 -26.91
C ALA A 26 0.86 24.03 -27.71
N ALA A 27 1.94 24.62 -27.19
CA ALA A 27 2.70 25.65 -27.89
C ALA A 27 3.35 25.11 -29.18
N ALA A 28 4.00 23.95 -29.11
CA ALA A 28 4.62 23.30 -30.26
C ALA A 28 3.58 22.98 -31.36
N LEU A 29 2.43 22.42 -30.98
CA LEU A 29 1.35 22.13 -31.92
C LEU A 29 0.76 23.40 -32.54
N THR A 30 0.58 24.45 -31.74
CA THR A 30 0.08 25.75 -32.22
C THR A 30 1.05 26.39 -33.23
N LEU A 31 2.36 26.32 -32.97
CA LEU A 31 3.39 26.80 -33.90
C LEU A 31 3.40 25.99 -35.21
N LEU A 32 3.25 24.66 -35.11
CA LEU A 32 3.20 23.78 -36.27
C LEU A 32 1.98 24.09 -37.15
N VAL A 33 0.80 24.23 -36.55
CA VAL A 33 -0.42 24.63 -37.27
C VAL A 33 -0.25 25.99 -37.93
N SER A 34 0.30 26.97 -37.20
CA SER A 34 0.53 28.32 -37.73
C SER A 34 1.50 28.32 -38.92
N ARG A 35 2.57 27.52 -38.87
CA ARG A 35 3.51 27.38 -39.99
C ARG A 35 2.90 26.65 -41.18
N ALA A 36 2.11 25.60 -40.95
CA ALA A 36 1.42 24.88 -42.03
C ALA A 36 0.48 25.83 -42.78
N GLN A 37 -0.29 26.64 -42.06
CA GLN A 37 -1.16 27.67 -42.65
C GLN A 37 -0.38 28.72 -43.44
N ALA A 38 0.74 29.21 -42.89
CA ALA A 38 1.62 30.15 -43.60
C ALA A 38 2.23 29.56 -44.88
N ALA A 39 2.40 28.24 -44.95
CA ALA A 39 2.86 27.52 -46.14
C ALA A 39 1.73 27.21 -47.15
N GLY A 40 0.51 27.70 -46.93
CA GLY A 40 -0.65 27.48 -47.80
C GLY A 40 -1.39 26.15 -47.55
N VAL A 41 -1.02 25.39 -46.52
CA VAL A 41 -1.73 24.16 -46.14
C VAL A 41 -2.98 24.53 -45.35
N SER A 42 -4.15 24.18 -45.89
CA SER A 42 -5.43 24.43 -45.22
C SER A 42 -5.62 23.47 -44.04
N VAL A 43 -5.32 23.95 -42.83
CA VAL A 43 -5.58 23.22 -41.58
C VAL A 43 -6.89 23.70 -40.97
N TYR A 44 -7.88 22.80 -40.86
CA TYR A 44 -9.18 23.04 -40.24
C TYR A 44 -9.23 22.50 -38.80
N PRO A 45 -10.04 23.08 -37.90
CA PRO A 45 -10.84 24.29 -38.08
C PRO A 45 -9.98 25.56 -37.98
N GLN A 46 -10.25 26.52 -38.86
CA GLN A 46 -9.70 27.87 -38.76
C GLN A 46 -10.62 28.71 -37.87
N LEU A 47 -10.63 28.48 -36.55
CA LEU A 47 -11.53 29.23 -35.64
C LEU A 47 -11.31 30.75 -35.70
N SER A 48 -10.17 31.21 -36.23
CA SER A 48 -10.11 32.53 -36.88
C SER A 48 -9.11 32.56 -38.04
N HIS A 49 -9.56 33.01 -39.20
CA HIS A 49 -8.81 34.00 -39.97
C HIS A 49 -9.65 35.26 -39.84
N GLY A 50 -9.07 36.37 -39.41
CA GLY A 50 -9.79 37.60 -39.09
C GLY A 50 -10.52 38.26 -40.27
N ALA A 51 -11.04 37.54 -41.25
CA ALA A 51 -11.70 38.04 -42.45
C ALA A 51 -12.81 39.05 -42.14
N VAL A 52 -13.61 38.82 -41.09
CA VAL A 52 -14.67 39.75 -40.66
C VAL A 52 -14.09 41.04 -40.04
N LEU A 53 -13.01 40.93 -39.25
CA LEU A 53 -12.34 42.10 -38.64
C LEU A 53 -11.41 42.82 -39.61
N GLN A 54 -10.80 42.13 -40.57
CA GLN A 54 -9.99 42.70 -41.65
C GLN A 54 -10.82 43.51 -42.63
N GLN A 55 -12.12 43.22 -42.75
CA GLN A 55 -13.06 44.07 -43.49
C GLN A 55 -13.41 45.37 -42.75
N VAL A 56 -13.19 45.44 -41.43
CA VAL A 56 -13.59 46.57 -40.56
C VAL A 56 -12.39 47.39 -40.06
N LEU A 57 -11.21 46.79 -39.96
CA LEU A 57 -10.00 47.44 -39.45
C LEU A 57 -9.25 48.20 -40.56
N PRO A 58 -8.77 49.44 -40.31
CA PRO A 58 -8.02 50.22 -41.29
C PRO A 58 -6.68 49.55 -41.67
N ALA A 59 -6.29 49.70 -42.94
CA ALA A 59 -5.22 48.96 -43.62
C ALA A 59 -3.80 48.99 -42.98
N GLY A 60 -3.57 49.83 -41.97
CA GLY A 60 -2.30 49.95 -41.24
C GLY A 60 -2.09 48.95 -40.09
N TRP A 61 -3.13 48.23 -39.66
CA TRP A 61 -3.04 47.18 -38.62
C TRP A 61 -2.94 45.79 -39.27
N GLN A 62 -1.82 45.49 -39.92
CA GLN A 62 -1.62 44.15 -40.48
C GLN A 62 -1.45 43.11 -39.37
N VAL A 63 -2.38 42.16 -39.33
CA VAL A 63 -2.58 41.11 -38.30
C VAL A 63 -1.41 40.10 -38.21
N THR A 64 -0.41 40.18 -39.10
CA THR A 64 0.65 39.17 -39.25
C THR A 64 1.60 39.07 -38.06
N ALA A 65 1.97 40.19 -37.42
CA ALA A 65 2.85 40.16 -36.25
C ALA A 65 2.14 39.60 -35.01
N HIS A 66 0.86 39.91 -34.81
CA HIS A 66 0.10 39.52 -33.61
C HIS A 66 -0.44 38.08 -33.66
N ALA A 67 -0.50 37.46 -34.85
CA ALA A 67 -1.07 36.13 -35.07
C ALA A 67 -0.37 35.01 -34.27
N VAL A 68 0.91 35.18 -33.92
CA VAL A 68 1.68 34.16 -33.17
C VAL A 68 1.70 34.46 -31.66
N TYR A 69 1.80 35.73 -31.25
CA TYR A 69 1.93 36.07 -29.83
C TYR A 69 0.68 35.74 -29.02
N VAL A 70 -0.52 35.99 -29.55
CA VAL A 70 -1.77 35.74 -28.82
C VAL A 70 -2.00 34.24 -28.57
N PRO A 71 -1.87 33.34 -29.56
CA PRO A 71 -1.93 31.90 -29.30
C PRO A 71 -0.84 31.39 -28.36
N MET A 72 0.38 31.94 -28.41
CA MET A 72 1.44 31.56 -27.47
C MET A 72 1.12 31.99 -26.03
N LEU A 73 0.59 33.20 -25.83
CA LEU A 73 0.12 33.66 -24.52
C LEU A 73 -1.07 32.81 -24.03
N ALA A 74 -1.98 32.41 -24.92
CA ALA A 74 -3.06 31.49 -24.61
C ALA A 74 -2.53 30.10 -24.18
N CYS A 75 -1.49 29.58 -24.83
CA CYS A 75 -0.81 28.36 -24.39
C CYS A 75 -0.15 28.53 -23.02
N ALA A 76 0.53 29.65 -22.76
CA ALA A 76 1.09 29.95 -21.45
C ALA A 76 0.00 30.01 -20.36
N ALA A 77 -1.17 30.57 -20.68
CA ALA A 77 -2.31 30.64 -19.77
C ALA A 77 -2.85 29.26 -19.35
N LEU A 78 -2.58 28.20 -20.12
CA LEU A 78 -2.91 26.81 -19.74
C LEU A 78 -2.21 26.36 -18.47
N TYR A 79 -1.15 27.04 -18.02
CA TYR A 79 -0.55 26.80 -16.72
C TYR A 79 -1.57 26.97 -15.58
N TRP A 80 -2.52 27.91 -15.71
CA TRP A 80 -3.58 28.14 -14.72
C TRP A 80 -4.83 27.30 -14.92
N ARG A 81 -4.85 26.38 -15.90
CA ARG A 81 -6.03 25.54 -16.20
C ARG A 81 -6.55 24.73 -15.01
N ARG A 82 -5.67 24.42 -14.05
CA ARG A 82 -6.06 23.68 -12.83
C ARG A 82 -6.74 24.53 -11.78
N ARG A 83 -6.43 25.84 -11.71
CA ARG A 83 -6.96 26.75 -10.68
C ARG A 83 -8.32 27.33 -11.07
N ARG A 84 -8.47 27.74 -12.34
CA ARG A 84 -9.69 28.40 -12.85
C ARG A 84 -10.05 27.88 -14.25
N PRO A 85 -10.39 26.59 -14.41
CA PRO A 85 -10.65 25.98 -15.73
C PRO A 85 -11.78 26.64 -16.50
N ALA A 86 -12.90 26.96 -15.83
CA ALA A 86 -14.06 27.56 -16.49
C ALA A 86 -13.80 28.98 -17.00
N VAL A 87 -13.12 29.81 -16.19
CA VAL A 87 -12.75 31.19 -16.58
C VAL A 87 -11.78 31.15 -17.76
N LEU A 88 -10.78 30.29 -17.71
CA LEU A 88 -9.82 30.13 -18.79
C LEU A 88 -10.50 29.68 -20.09
N ALA A 89 -11.39 28.69 -20.02
CA ALA A 89 -12.14 28.23 -21.18
C ALA A 89 -13.01 29.35 -21.78
N LEU A 90 -13.72 30.12 -20.94
CA LEU A 90 -14.53 31.25 -21.41
C LEU A 90 -13.68 32.33 -22.10
N VAL A 91 -12.55 32.70 -21.51
CA VAL A 91 -11.61 33.66 -22.11
C VAL A 91 -11.09 33.14 -23.46
N LEU A 92 -10.74 31.85 -23.55
CA LEU A 92 -10.28 31.25 -24.80
C LEU A 92 -11.39 31.14 -25.86
N VAL A 93 -12.65 30.93 -25.45
CA VAL A 93 -13.80 30.99 -26.37
C VAL A 93 -13.93 32.40 -26.95
N VAL A 94 -13.87 33.44 -26.11
CA VAL A 94 -13.93 34.84 -26.57
C VAL A 94 -12.75 35.16 -27.48
N LEU A 95 -11.53 34.76 -27.11
CA LEU A 95 -10.34 34.97 -27.93
C LEU A 95 -10.41 34.22 -29.26
N SER A 96 -11.07 33.06 -29.31
CA SER A 96 -11.20 32.26 -30.53
C SER A 96 -11.98 32.96 -31.64
N VAL A 97 -12.79 33.98 -31.32
CA VAL A 97 -13.48 34.81 -32.32
C VAL A 97 -12.50 35.63 -33.16
N SER A 98 -11.40 36.08 -32.57
CA SER A 98 -10.46 37.00 -33.22
C SER A 98 -9.08 36.39 -33.51
N TRP A 99 -8.71 35.32 -32.80
CA TRP A 99 -7.37 34.74 -32.83
C TRP A 99 -7.39 33.21 -32.92
N PRO A 100 -6.41 32.56 -33.59
CA PRO A 100 -6.42 31.13 -33.86
C PRO A 100 -5.97 30.31 -32.65
N VAL A 101 -6.74 30.37 -31.56
CA VAL A 101 -6.43 29.74 -30.26
C VAL A 101 -7.02 28.33 -30.13
N VAL A 102 -7.16 27.60 -31.25
CA VAL A 102 -7.83 26.29 -31.32
C VAL A 102 -7.22 25.30 -30.32
N VAL A 103 -5.90 25.11 -30.37
CA VAL A 103 -5.19 24.14 -29.53
C VAL A 103 -5.38 24.42 -28.03
N PRO A 104 -5.07 25.62 -27.50
CA PRO A 104 -5.30 25.89 -26.09
C PRO A 104 -6.78 25.84 -25.71
N LEU A 105 -7.71 26.21 -26.61
CA LEU A 105 -9.14 26.06 -26.36
C LEU A 105 -9.55 24.59 -26.17
N LEU A 106 -9.11 23.68 -27.04
CA LEU A 106 -9.41 22.24 -26.91
C LEU A 106 -8.86 21.66 -25.60
N VAL A 107 -7.63 22.05 -25.21
CA VAL A 107 -7.05 21.64 -23.91
C VAL A 107 -7.87 22.19 -22.75
N ALA A 108 -8.36 23.43 -22.83
CA ALA A 108 -9.20 24.03 -21.80
C ALA A 108 -10.57 23.34 -21.70
N LEU A 109 -11.25 23.07 -22.82
CA LEU A 109 -12.52 22.36 -22.86
C LEU A 109 -12.41 20.93 -22.32
N PHE A 110 -11.36 20.19 -22.71
CA PHE A 110 -11.02 18.90 -22.10
C PHE A 110 -10.86 19.01 -20.59
N THR A 111 -10.16 20.06 -20.12
CA THR A 111 -9.92 20.27 -18.68
C THR A 111 -11.20 20.58 -17.92
N VAL A 112 -12.10 21.39 -18.50
CA VAL A 112 -13.43 21.68 -17.92
C VAL A 112 -14.25 20.40 -17.85
N ALA A 113 -14.36 19.66 -18.96
CA ALA A 113 -15.11 18.41 -19.03
C ALA A 113 -14.64 17.38 -18.00
N ARG A 114 -13.33 17.35 -17.70
CA ARG A 114 -12.75 16.44 -16.72
C ARG A 114 -12.92 16.87 -15.25
N ARG A 115 -13.08 18.17 -14.98
CA ARG A 115 -12.93 18.72 -13.61
C ARG A 115 -14.11 19.54 -13.10
N GLN A 116 -15.07 19.86 -13.94
CA GLN A 116 -16.21 20.72 -13.60
C GLN A 116 -17.52 19.95 -13.73
N ASN A 117 -18.56 20.52 -13.14
CA ASN A 117 -19.90 19.94 -13.17
C ASN A 117 -20.45 19.92 -14.59
N ALA A 118 -21.38 19.00 -14.87
CA ALA A 118 -22.01 18.84 -16.19
C ALA A 118 -22.58 20.16 -16.75
N ARG A 119 -23.18 21.00 -15.91
CA ARG A 119 -23.72 22.32 -16.31
C ARG A 119 -22.63 23.22 -16.90
N THR A 120 -21.48 23.35 -16.23
CA THR A 120 -20.37 24.19 -16.69
C THR A 120 -19.77 23.65 -17.99
N THR A 121 -19.61 22.32 -18.08
CA THR A 121 -19.13 21.66 -19.30
C THR A 121 -20.05 21.95 -20.48
N VAL A 122 -21.36 21.77 -20.32
CA VAL A 122 -22.36 22.06 -21.36
C VAL A 122 -22.31 23.53 -21.77
N LEU A 123 -22.33 24.48 -20.80
CA LEU A 123 -22.29 25.91 -21.10
C LEU A 123 -21.03 26.30 -21.90
N THR A 124 -19.85 25.84 -21.49
CA THR A 124 -18.60 26.14 -22.19
C THR A 124 -18.51 25.48 -23.56
N ALA A 125 -19.03 24.25 -23.72
CA ALA A 125 -19.08 23.57 -25.00
C ALA A 125 -20.03 24.27 -25.99
N VAL A 126 -21.23 24.65 -25.53
CA VAL A 126 -22.20 25.42 -26.34
C VAL A 126 -21.60 26.75 -26.76
N ALA A 127 -20.96 27.48 -25.84
CA ALA A 127 -20.30 28.74 -26.17
C ALA A 127 -19.17 28.56 -27.20
N ALA A 128 -18.38 27.48 -27.11
CA ALA A 128 -17.33 27.16 -28.07
C ALA A 128 -17.85 26.74 -29.46
N LEU A 129 -19.05 26.15 -29.53
CA LEU A 129 -19.69 25.72 -30.77
C LEU A 129 -20.45 26.84 -31.48
N LEU A 130 -20.81 27.91 -30.77
CA LEU A 130 -21.62 29.00 -31.32
C LEU A 130 -21.04 29.60 -32.61
N PRO A 131 -19.73 29.89 -32.74
CA PRO A 131 -19.16 30.36 -34.00
C PRO A 131 -19.31 29.37 -35.17
N ALA A 132 -19.17 28.07 -34.90
CA ALA A 132 -19.31 27.02 -35.91
C ALA A 132 -20.75 26.86 -36.43
N VAL A 133 -21.75 27.31 -35.65
CA VAL A 133 -23.15 27.32 -36.09
C VAL A 133 -23.50 28.63 -36.79
N VAL A 134 -23.00 29.77 -36.29
CA VAL A 134 -23.36 31.09 -36.80
C VAL A 134 -22.66 31.41 -38.13
N GLN A 135 -21.38 31.08 -38.29
CA GLN A 135 -20.62 31.47 -39.50
C GLN A 135 -21.20 30.91 -40.81
N PRO A 136 -21.65 29.65 -40.91
CA PRO A 136 -22.28 29.12 -42.11
C PRO A 136 -23.60 29.80 -42.51
N LEU A 137 -24.28 30.46 -41.57
CA LEU A 137 -25.58 31.12 -41.81
C LEU A 137 -25.40 32.52 -42.42
N LEU A 138 -24.17 33.03 -42.50
CA LEU A 138 -23.89 34.35 -43.07
C LEU A 138 -23.91 34.29 -44.61
N PRO A 139 -24.40 35.34 -45.31
CA PRO A 139 -24.57 35.34 -46.77
C PRO A 139 -23.29 35.10 -47.59
N ALA A 140 -22.11 35.27 -46.98
CA ALA A 140 -20.81 35.07 -47.61
C ALA A 140 -20.18 33.69 -47.30
N ALA A 141 -20.95 32.74 -46.73
CA ALA A 141 -20.43 31.44 -46.35
C ALA A 141 -20.17 30.54 -47.58
N GLY A 142 -18.89 30.19 -47.78
CA GLY A 142 -18.47 29.22 -48.79
C GLY A 142 -18.25 27.80 -48.22
N THR A 143 -17.86 26.87 -49.10
CA THR A 143 -17.56 25.46 -48.74
C THR A 143 -16.46 25.33 -47.66
N ALA A 144 -15.48 26.24 -47.65
CA ALA A 144 -14.44 26.29 -46.62
C ALA A 144 -14.98 26.63 -45.21
N VAL A 145 -16.03 27.44 -45.12
CA VAL A 145 -16.70 27.78 -43.85
C VAL A 145 -17.46 26.57 -43.30
N LEU A 146 -18.12 25.82 -44.19
CA LEU A 146 -18.78 24.56 -43.83
C LEU A 146 -17.76 23.53 -43.34
N ALA A 147 -16.65 23.34 -44.07
CA ALA A 147 -15.58 22.43 -43.66
C ALA A 147 -15.00 22.82 -42.28
N THR A 148 -14.74 24.11 -42.06
CA THR A 148 -14.29 24.65 -40.76
C THR A 148 -15.27 24.33 -39.64
N SER A 149 -16.56 24.54 -39.90
CA SER A 149 -17.62 24.34 -38.92
C SER A 149 -17.76 22.88 -38.52
N VAL A 150 -17.75 21.97 -39.51
CA VAL A 150 -17.77 20.52 -39.27
C VAL A 150 -16.55 20.07 -38.49
N SER A 151 -15.34 20.51 -38.87
CA SER A 151 -14.12 20.18 -38.12
C SER A 151 -14.12 20.74 -36.71
N ALA A 152 -14.65 21.95 -36.49
CA ALA A 152 -14.77 22.55 -35.16
C ALA A 152 -15.70 21.76 -34.25
N VAL A 153 -16.89 21.40 -34.76
CA VAL A 153 -17.84 20.56 -34.04
C VAL A 153 -17.20 19.22 -33.67
N ALA A 154 -16.54 18.56 -34.62
CA ALA A 154 -15.87 17.29 -34.38
C ALA A 154 -14.77 17.40 -33.32
N LEU A 155 -13.88 18.39 -33.39
CA LEU A 155 -12.80 18.54 -32.41
C LEU A 155 -13.30 18.92 -31.01
N VAL A 156 -14.29 19.81 -30.91
CA VAL A 156 -14.89 20.15 -29.61
C VAL A 156 -15.60 18.93 -29.00
N ALA A 157 -16.37 18.19 -29.80
CA ALA A 157 -17.02 16.96 -29.35
C ALA A 157 -15.99 15.91 -28.89
N CYS A 158 -14.91 15.73 -29.64
CA CYS A 158 -13.81 14.83 -29.25
C CYS A 158 -13.13 15.28 -27.95
N ALA A 159 -12.79 16.57 -27.80
CA ALA A 159 -12.12 17.08 -26.61
C ALA A 159 -13.01 16.97 -25.35
N VAL A 160 -14.29 17.33 -25.46
CA VAL A 160 -15.25 17.22 -24.35
C VAL A 160 -15.56 15.76 -24.05
N GLY A 161 -15.83 14.94 -25.07
CA GLY A 161 -16.12 13.51 -24.93
C GLY A 161 -14.96 12.74 -24.31
N TRP A 162 -13.72 13.02 -24.73
CA TRP A 162 -12.52 12.46 -24.12
C TRP A 162 -12.36 12.91 -22.66
N GLY A 163 -12.66 14.17 -22.34
CA GLY A 163 -12.65 14.69 -20.97
C GLY A 163 -13.62 13.97 -20.04
N LEU A 164 -14.86 13.78 -20.50
CA LEU A 164 -15.89 13.05 -19.77
C LEU A 164 -15.56 11.56 -19.62
N TYR A 165 -15.04 10.92 -20.68
CA TYR A 165 -14.60 9.53 -20.64
C TYR A 165 -13.49 9.33 -19.60
N VAL A 166 -12.48 10.21 -19.58
CA VAL A 166 -11.39 10.14 -18.60
C VAL A 166 -11.89 10.39 -17.18
N ALA A 167 -12.83 11.33 -16.98
CA ALA A 167 -13.46 11.55 -15.68
C ALA A 167 -14.19 10.29 -15.18
N GLY A 168 -15.06 9.71 -16.01
CA GLY A 168 -15.79 8.49 -15.65
C GLY A 168 -14.90 7.26 -15.53
N ALA A 169 -13.80 7.16 -16.27
CA ALA A 169 -12.80 6.10 -16.09
C ALA A 169 -12.08 6.23 -14.75
N HIS A 170 -11.76 7.45 -14.32
CA HIS A 170 -11.11 7.69 -13.03
C HIS A 170 -12.04 7.37 -11.85
N GLU A 171 -13.29 7.80 -11.91
CA GLU A 171 -14.30 7.47 -10.90
C GLU A 171 -14.53 5.95 -10.81
N ARG A 172 -14.64 5.26 -11.95
CA ARG A 172 -14.79 3.80 -11.97
C ARG A 172 -13.58 3.08 -11.38
N ALA A 173 -12.36 3.55 -11.63
CA ALA A 173 -11.16 2.97 -11.04
C ALA A 173 -11.16 3.12 -9.51
N LEU A 174 -11.49 4.32 -8.99
CA LEU A 174 -11.60 4.56 -7.56
C LEU A 174 -12.69 3.69 -6.91
N HIS A 175 -13.84 3.54 -7.56
CA HIS A 175 -14.90 2.66 -7.08
C HIS A 175 -14.47 1.19 -7.08
N ALA A 176 -13.78 0.73 -8.12
CA ALA A 176 -13.29 -0.63 -8.22
C ALA A 176 -12.24 -0.94 -7.14
N GLU A 177 -11.33 -0.01 -6.85
CA GLU A 177 -10.35 -0.13 -5.76
C GLU A 177 -11.06 -0.25 -4.40
N GLN A 178 -11.99 0.66 -4.11
CA GLN A 178 -12.78 0.61 -2.87
C GLN A 178 -13.58 -0.69 -2.72
N GLU A 179 -14.12 -1.21 -3.82
CA GLU A 179 -14.90 -2.46 -3.80
C GLU A 179 -14.00 -3.68 -3.63
N ALA A 180 -12.81 -3.69 -4.24
CA ALA A 180 -11.80 -4.73 -4.03
C ALA A 180 -11.36 -4.78 -2.57
N ASP A 181 -11.10 -3.63 -1.94
CA ASP A 181 -10.73 -3.54 -0.52
C ASP A 181 -11.85 -4.07 0.39
N ARG A 182 -13.11 -3.71 0.10
CA ARG A 182 -14.28 -4.21 0.85
C ARG A 182 -14.42 -5.73 0.71
N ARG A 183 -14.28 -6.29 -0.50
CA ARG A 183 -14.34 -7.73 -0.72
C ARG A 183 -13.20 -8.46 -0.01
N ALA A 184 -11.98 -7.92 -0.04
CA ALA A 184 -10.85 -8.49 0.68
C ALA A 184 -11.07 -8.49 2.20
N ALA A 185 -11.64 -7.41 2.75
CA ALA A 185 -11.99 -7.34 4.17
C ALA A 185 -13.09 -8.35 4.55
N GLN A 186 -14.13 -8.50 3.71
CA GLN A 186 -15.20 -9.49 3.92
C GLN A 186 -14.67 -10.93 3.85
N ALA A 187 -13.84 -11.25 2.87
CA ALA A 187 -13.22 -12.58 2.74
C ALA A 187 -12.39 -12.93 3.98
N ARG A 188 -11.62 -11.97 4.53
CA ARG A 188 -10.87 -12.16 5.78
C ARG A 188 -11.77 -12.42 6.99
N ARG A 189 -12.93 -11.74 7.07
CA ARG A 189 -13.91 -11.96 8.15
C ARG A 189 -14.54 -13.34 8.05
N HIS A 190 -14.99 -13.73 6.86
CA HIS A 190 -15.56 -15.06 6.65
C HIS A 190 -14.56 -16.18 6.95
N ALA A 191 -13.31 -16.07 6.49
CA ALA A 191 -12.27 -17.04 6.82
C ALA A 191 -12.05 -17.15 8.34
N ARG A 192 -12.11 -16.04 9.08
CA ARG A 192 -12.00 -16.06 10.55
C ARG A 192 -13.21 -16.74 11.21
N GLU A 193 -14.41 -16.50 10.72
CA GLU A 193 -15.63 -17.14 11.23
C GLU A 193 -15.63 -18.65 10.95
N GLU A 194 -15.16 -19.07 9.78
CA GLU A 194 -14.97 -20.48 9.45
C GLU A 194 -13.96 -21.15 10.37
N ILE A 195 -12.78 -20.54 10.57
CA ILE A 195 -11.77 -21.04 11.51
C ILE A 195 -12.37 -21.12 12.93
N ALA A 196 -13.07 -20.08 13.39
CA ALA A 196 -13.67 -20.09 14.72
C ALA A 196 -14.70 -21.22 14.89
N ARG A 197 -15.49 -21.52 13.85
CA ARG A 197 -16.48 -22.60 13.86
C ARG A 197 -15.81 -23.97 13.87
N GLU A 198 -14.86 -24.21 12.97
CA GLU A 198 -14.11 -25.46 12.91
C GLU A 198 -13.40 -25.75 14.23
N MET A 199 -12.81 -24.72 14.85
CA MET A 199 -12.15 -24.83 16.15
C MET A 199 -13.15 -25.07 17.28
N HIS A 200 -14.33 -24.44 17.25
CA HIS A 200 -15.39 -24.70 18.23
C HIS A 200 -15.87 -26.16 18.16
N ASP A 201 -16.02 -26.71 16.97
CA ASP A 201 -16.44 -28.09 16.77
C ASP A 201 -15.39 -29.09 17.29
N VAL A 202 -14.09 -28.84 17.02
CA VAL A 202 -12.99 -29.66 17.58
C VAL A 202 -12.95 -29.58 19.10
N LEU A 203 -13.08 -28.38 19.69
CA LEU A 203 -13.11 -28.18 21.14
C LEU A 203 -14.31 -28.89 21.78
N ALA A 204 -15.51 -28.73 21.21
CA ALA A 204 -16.73 -29.36 21.72
C ALA A 204 -16.63 -30.88 21.70
N HIS A 205 -16.09 -31.47 20.63
CA HIS A 205 -15.88 -32.91 20.54
C HIS A 205 -14.92 -33.43 21.62
N ARG A 206 -13.81 -32.73 21.86
CA ARG A 206 -12.82 -33.12 22.89
C ARG A 206 -13.35 -32.97 24.31
N LEU A 207 -14.08 -31.90 24.59
CA LEU A 207 -14.75 -31.72 25.89
C LEU A 207 -15.77 -32.84 26.16
N THR A 208 -16.46 -33.29 25.11
CA THR A 208 -17.39 -34.43 25.20
C THR A 208 -16.65 -35.73 25.54
N LEU A 209 -15.54 -36.03 24.87
CA LEU A 209 -14.70 -37.20 25.16
C LEU A 209 -14.12 -37.16 26.58
N LEU A 210 -13.64 -35.99 27.02
CA LEU A 210 -13.10 -35.81 28.36
C LEU A 210 -14.17 -36.01 29.43
N SER A 211 -15.37 -35.48 29.21
CA SER A 211 -16.52 -35.67 30.11
C SER A 211 -16.98 -37.13 30.16
N MET A 212 -16.98 -37.84 29.02
CA MET A 212 -17.28 -39.28 28.99
C MET A 212 -16.24 -40.11 29.76
N HIS A 213 -14.95 -39.87 29.57
CA HIS A 213 -13.90 -40.59 30.31
C HIS A 213 -13.92 -40.30 31.81
N ALA A 214 -14.22 -39.05 32.20
CA ALA A 214 -14.41 -38.69 33.60
C ALA A 214 -15.64 -39.40 34.22
N GLY A 215 -16.78 -39.41 33.51
CA GLY A 215 -17.98 -40.11 33.96
C GLY A 215 -17.80 -41.64 34.05
N ALA A 216 -17.00 -42.24 33.17
CA ALA A 216 -16.67 -43.66 33.23
C ALA A 216 -15.83 -44.04 34.47
N LEU A 217 -15.01 -43.12 34.97
CA LEU A 217 -14.28 -43.30 36.23
C LEU A 217 -15.20 -43.16 37.46
N GLU A 218 -16.19 -42.26 37.40
CA GLU A 218 -17.17 -42.05 38.48
C GLU A 218 -18.10 -43.27 38.68
N PHE A 219 -18.48 -43.94 37.58
CA PHE A 219 -19.36 -45.12 37.62
C PHE A 219 -18.66 -46.46 37.95
N HIS A 220 -17.33 -46.50 38.05
CA HIS A 220 -16.56 -47.69 38.41
C HIS A 220 -15.65 -47.48 39.64
N PRO A 221 -16.22 -47.29 40.84
CA PRO A 221 -15.44 -47.06 42.07
C PRO A 221 -14.60 -48.26 42.53
N THR A 222 -14.81 -49.46 41.96
CA THR A 222 -14.04 -50.68 42.26
C THR A 222 -12.99 -51.02 41.19
N ALA A 223 -12.66 -50.10 40.27
CA ALA A 223 -11.64 -50.32 39.25
C ALA A 223 -10.24 -50.51 39.87
N SER A 224 -9.41 -51.35 39.24
CA SER A 224 -8.03 -51.56 39.72
C SER A 224 -7.21 -50.26 39.62
N PRO A 225 -6.20 -50.08 40.50
CA PRO A 225 -5.33 -48.90 40.48
C PRO A 225 -4.68 -48.67 39.12
N GLU A 226 -4.32 -49.73 38.37
CA GLU A 226 -3.74 -49.58 37.03
C GLU A 226 -4.73 -48.96 36.03
N ARG A 227 -6.01 -49.38 36.04
CA ARG A 227 -7.02 -48.81 35.12
C ARG A 227 -7.35 -47.35 35.43
N VAL A 228 -7.34 -46.98 36.71
CA VAL A 228 -7.53 -45.58 37.14
C VAL A 228 -6.35 -44.73 36.66
N ALA A 229 -5.12 -45.23 36.78
CA ALA A 229 -3.92 -44.54 36.29
C ALA A 229 -3.92 -44.37 34.75
N GLU A 230 -4.35 -45.39 34.01
CA GLU A 230 -4.49 -45.35 32.55
C GLU A 230 -5.52 -44.31 32.10
N ALA A 231 -6.73 -44.34 32.67
CA ALA A 231 -7.79 -43.37 32.37
C ALA A 231 -7.40 -41.93 32.75
N ALA A 232 -6.74 -41.73 33.90
CA ALA A 232 -6.20 -40.43 34.29
C ALA A 232 -5.09 -39.94 33.34
N GLY A 233 -4.32 -40.86 32.75
CA GLY A 233 -3.36 -40.58 31.68
C GLY A 233 -4.03 -40.03 30.42
N VAL A 234 -5.08 -40.71 29.94
CA VAL A 234 -5.88 -40.29 28.77
C VAL A 234 -6.52 -38.92 28.99
N ILE A 235 -7.05 -38.65 30.19
CA ILE A 235 -7.64 -37.35 30.55
C ILE A 235 -6.56 -36.25 30.53
N ARG A 236 -5.38 -36.48 31.13
CA ARG A 236 -4.26 -35.51 31.12
C ARG A 236 -3.80 -35.19 29.70
N GLN A 237 -3.63 -36.21 28.86
CA GLN A 237 -3.21 -36.04 27.48
C GLN A 237 -4.25 -35.24 26.69
N SER A 238 -5.53 -35.59 26.83
CA SER A 238 -6.64 -34.90 26.14
C SER A 238 -6.80 -33.45 26.60
N ALA A 239 -6.64 -33.18 27.91
CA ALA A 239 -6.68 -31.83 28.48
C ALA A 239 -5.49 -30.98 27.99
N GLY A 240 -4.29 -31.56 27.94
CA GLY A 240 -3.10 -30.90 27.42
C GLY A 240 -3.28 -30.49 25.96
N GLN A 241 -3.75 -31.42 25.11
CA GLN A 241 -4.00 -31.15 23.70
C GLN A 241 -5.10 -30.10 23.49
N ALA A 242 -6.18 -30.12 24.28
CA ALA A 242 -7.23 -29.10 24.22
C ALA A 242 -6.71 -27.69 24.60
N LEU A 243 -5.78 -27.60 25.54
CA LEU A 243 -5.16 -26.33 25.94
C LEU A 243 -4.24 -25.78 24.83
N GLU A 244 -3.49 -26.66 24.15
CA GLU A 244 -2.68 -26.29 22.99
C GLU A 244 -3.52 -25.76 21.83
N ASP A 245 -4.61 -26.44 21.49
CA ASP A 245 -5.55 -26.00 20.45
C ASP A 245 -6.18 -24.64 20.81
N LEU A 246 -6.62 -24.44 22.05
CA LEU A 246 -7.17 -23.16 22.51
C LEU A 246 -6.14 -22.02 22.42
N GLN A 247 -4.88 -22.29 22.78
CA GLN A 247 -3.79 -21.32 22.62
C GLN A 247 -3.48 -21.04 21.15
N GLY A 248 -3.62 -22.03 20.26
CA GLY A 248 -3.53 -21.88 18.81
C GLY A 248 -4.61 -20.93 18.27
N VAL A 249 -5.86 -21.12 18.68
CA VAL A 249 -6.99 -20.24 18.34
C VAL A 249 -6.75 -18.81 18.81
N LEU A 250 -6.35 -18.63 20.08
CA LEU A 250 -6.04 -17.31 20.62
C LEU A 250 -4.89 -16.64 19.86
N ARG A 251 -3.95 -17.40 19.30
CA ARG A 251 -2.84 -16.87 18.49
C ARG A 251 -3.31 -16.42 17.10
N VAL A 252 -4.22 -17.14 16.46
CA VAL A 252 -4.83 -16.75 15.17
C VAL A 252 -5.75 -15.54 15.35
N LEU A 253 -6.49 -15.47 16.46
CA LEU A 253 -7.34 -14.32 16.79
C LEU A 253 -6.54 -13.10 17.25
N ARG A 254 -5.36 -13.28 17.87
CA ARG A 254 -4.43 -12.20 18.27
C ARG A 254 -3.38 -11.86 17.21
N ALA A 255 -3.35 -12.58 16.09
CA ALA A 255 -2.51 -12.21 14.95
C ALA A 255 -2.90 -10.78 14.54
N PRO A 256 -1.91 -9.88 14.35
CA PRO A 256 -2.08 -8.45 14.51
C PRO A 256 -3.18 -7.94 13.59
N VAL A 257 -4.32 -7.64 14.20
CA VAL A 257 -5.21 -6.65 13.64
C VAL A 257 -4.42 -5.36 13.76
N VAL A 258 -4.09 -4.77 12.61
CA VAL A 258 -3.81 -3.33 12.53
C VAL A 258 -5.15 -2.65 12.82
N GLU A 259 -5.59 -2.70 14.07
CA GLU A 259 -6.67 -1.90 14.63
C GLU A 259 -6.14 -1.32 15.94
N ASP A 260 -6.34 -0.02 16.07
CA ASP A 260 -5.85 0.87 17.11
C ASP A 260 -6.30 0.44 18.52
N HIS A 261 -5.63 -0.55 19.09
CA HIS A 261 -5.67 -0.83 20.51
C HIS A 261 -4.30 -0.51 21.09
N VAL A 262 -4.22 0.69 21.68
CA VAL A 262 -3.13 1.11 22.55
C VAL A 262 -2.85 -0.04 23.54
N PRO A 263 -1.68 -0.70 23.50
CA PRO A 263 -1.38 -1.70 24.50
C PRO A 263 -1.17 -0.97 25.83
N SER A 264 -2.05 -1.21 26.80
CA SER A 264 -2.04 -0.58 28.13
C SER A 264 -0.86 -0.98 29.03
N SER A 265 0.22 -1.52 28.47
CA SER A 265 1.52 -1.67 29.12
C SER A 265 2.61 -1.63 28.04
N PRO A 266 3.70 -0.89 28.25
CA PRO A 266 4.83 -0.90 27.32
C PRO A 266 5.29 -2.35 27.12
N GLN A 267 5.44 -2.78 25.87
CA GLN A 267 5.89 -4.15 25.60
C GLN A 267 7.30 -4.36 26.15
N PRO A 268 7.60 -5.52 26.76
CA PRO A 268 8.91 -5.79 27.32
C PRO A 268 10.02 -5.66 26.26
N THR A 269 11.14 -5.08 26.67
CA THR A 269 12.33 -4.85 25.86
C THR A 269 13.54 -5.52 26.49
N LEU A 270 14.71 -5.48 25.84
CA LEU A 270 15.94 -6.01 26.41
C LEU A 270 16.31 -5.38 27.76
N ARG A 271 15.79 -4.18 28.08
CA ARG A 271 15.95 -3.54 29.40
C ARG A 271 15.30 -4.36 30.52
N ASP A 272 14.32 -5.20 30.18
CA ASP A 272 13.60 -6.08 31.10
C ASP A 272 14.25 -7.47 31.22
N VAL A 273 15.44 -7.70 30.62
CA VAL A 273 16.07 -9.03 30.58
C VAL A 273 16.36 -9.60 31.97
N ASN A 274 16.75 -8.77 32.93
CA ASN A 274 17.03 -9.24 34.28
C ASN A 274 15.78 -9.87 34.93
N ARG A 275 14.61 -9.26 34.74
CA ARG A 275 13.33 -9.81 35.19
C ARG A 275 13.02 -11.15 34.52
N LEU A 276 13.24 -11.27 33.21
CA LEU A 276 13.04 -12.52 32.47
C LEU A 276 13.93 -13.65 33.01
N ILE A 277 15.19 -13.35 33.34
CA ILE A 277 16.14 -14.32 33.89
C ILE A 277 15.74 -14.74 35.31
N GLU A 278 15.33 -13.78 36.15
CA GLU A 278 14.83 -14.06 37.50
C GLU A 278 13.58 -14.95 37.47
N GLU A 279 12.62 -14.65 36.59
CA GLU A 279 11.42 -15.47 36.40
C GLU A 279 11.78 -16.90 35.94
N ALA A 280 12.74 -17.04 35.04
CA ALA A 280 13.18 -18.34 34.56
C ALA A 280 13.93 -19.15 35.64
N ARG A 281 14.76 -18.50 36.47
CA ARG A 281 15.41 -19.12 37.63
C ARG A 281 14.39 -19.55 38.70
N ALA A 282 13.40 -18.69 38.99
CA ALA A 282 12.32 -19.02 39.91
C ALA A 282 11.48 -20.22 39.41
N ALA A 283 11.39 -20.39 38.09
CA ALA A 283 10.77 -21.56 37.45
C ALA A 283 11.68 -22.80 37.40
N GLY A 284 12.87 -22.77 38.01
CA GLY A 284 13.76 -23.92 38.17
C GLY A 284 14.90 -24.05 37.17
N ALA A 285 15.10 -23.09 36.26
CA ALA A 285 16.21 -23.15 35.29
C ALA A 285 17.56 -22.77 35.93
N ASP A 286 18.61 -23.55 35.67
CA ASP A 286 19.99 -23.17 35.98
C ASP A 286 20.57 -22.33 34.83
N ILE A 287 20.77 -21.03 35.07
CA ILE A 287 21.11 -20.04 34.03
C ILE A 287 22.43 -19.35 34.37
N GLU A 288 23.41 -19.55 33.50
CA GLU A 288 24.62 -18.75 33.43
C GLU A 288 24.46 -17.67 32.35
N ILE A 289 24.67 -16.40 32.72
CA ILE A 289 24.52 -15.28 31.80
C ILE A 289 25.73 -14.36 31.85
N HIS A 290 26.27 -14.04 30.68
CA HIS A 290 27.36 -13.09 30.47
C HIS A 290 26.82 -11.91 29.65
N GLN A 291 26.93 -10.69 30.18
CA GLN A 291 26.44 -9.48 29.53
C GLN A 291 27.57 -8.46 29.38
N ARG A 292 27.82 -8.03 28.15
CA ARG A 292 28.72 -6.94 27.80
C ARG A 292 28.00 -6.03 26.79
N LEU A 293 27.22 -5.10 27.32
CA LEU A 293 26.31 -4.26 26.55
C LEU A 293 26.60 -2.79 26.81
N ASP A 294 26.58 -1.98 25.75
CA ASP A 294 26.49 -0.52 25.85
C ASP A 294 25.17 -0.08 26.50
N ASP A 295 25.00 1.23 26.70
CA ASP A 295 23.77 1.80 27.25
C ASP A 295 22.54 1.43 26.41
N LEU A 296 21.69 0.57 26.95
CA LEU A 296 20.44 0.14 26.32
C LEU A 296 19.46 1.30 26.06
N THR A 297 19.70 2.51 26.59
CA THR A 297 18.91 3.70 26.22
C THR A 297 19.10 4.09 24.75
N THR A 298 20.27 3.80 24.17
CA THR A 298 20.59 4.06 22.75
C THR A 298 20.06 2.96 21.82
N MET A 299 19.41 1.93 22.33
CA MET A 299 18.87 0.86 21.50
C MET A 299 17.46 1.22 21.01
N ASP A 300 17.22 1.09 19.71
CA ASP A 300 15.89 1.24 19.15
C ASP A 300 14.91 0.20 19.73
N THR A 301 13.64 0.58 19.83
CA THR A 301 12.61 -0.23 20.49
C THR A 301 12.34 -1.55 19.77
N THR A 302 12.54 -1.61 18.44
CA THR A 302 12.27 -2.82 17.64
C THR A 302 13.33 -3.88 17.91
N THR A 303 14.60 -3.49 17.95
CA THR A 303 15.73 -4.33 18.32
C THR A 303 15.59 -4.83 19.76
N GLY A 304 15.30 -3.92 20.70
CA GLY A 304 15.11 -4.28 22.10
C GLY A 304 13.98 -5.30 22.32
N ARG A 305 12.85 -5.16 21.61
CA ARG A 305 11.73 -6.13 21.68
C ARG A 305 12.07 -7.46 21.03
N THR A 306 12.74 -7.44 19.90
CA THR A 306 13.15 -8.66 19.18
C THR A 306 14.14 -9.46 20.02
N ALA A 307 15.13 -8.81 20.60
CA ALA A 307 16.11 -9.41 21.50
C ALA A 307 15.45 -10.06 22.73
N TYR A 308 14.53 -9.36 23.40
CA TYR A 308 13.77 -9.92 24.52
C TYR A 308 13.01 -11.19 24.13
N ARG A 309 12.34 -11.18 22.97
CA ARG A 309 11.59 -12.34 22.46
C ARG A 309 12.48 -13.51 22.10
N VAL A 310 13.65 -13.27 21.51
CA VAL A 310 14.65 -14.31 21.24
C VAL A 310 15.06 -15.01 22.54
N LEU A 311 15.38 -14.24 23.58
CA LEU A 311 15.77 -14.79 24.88
C LEU A 311 14.64 -15.55 25.57
N GLN A 312 13.42 -15.03 25.51
CA GLN A 312 12.23 -15.69 26.07
C GLN A 312 11.99 -17.05 25.42
N GLU A 313 12.06 -17.12 24.09
CA GLU A 313 11.87 -18.37 23.35
C GLU A 313 13.05 -19.32 23.58
N ALA A 314 14.29 -18.83 23.66
CA ALA A 314 15.47 -19.65 23.98
C ALA A 314 15.35 -20.32 25.36
N LEU A 315 14.92 -19.57 26.38
CA LEU A 315 14.67 -20.10 27.74
C LEU A 315 13.49 -21.07 27.77
N THR A 316 12.44 -20.79 26.99
CA THR A 316 11.29 -21.70 26.85
C THR A 316 11.71 -23.02 26.20
N ASN A 317 12.53 -22.95 25.15
CA ASN A 317 13.08 -24.13 24.47
C ASN A 317 14.01 -24.92 25.38
N HIS A 318 14.86 -24.25 26.17
CA HIS A 318 15.68 -24.90 27.17
C HIS A 318 14.83 -25.69 28.17
N ARG A 319 13.81 -25.06 28.78
CA ARG A 319 12.91 -25.74 29.72
C ARG A 319 12.20 -26.94 29.10
N LYS A 320 11.81 -26.85 27.82
CA LYS A 320 11.11 -27.93 27.11
C LYS A 320 12.02 -29.11 26.75
N HIS A 321 13.28 -28.83 26.38
CA HIS A 321 14.14 -29.81 25.71
C HIS A 321 15.37 -30.22 26.54
N ALA A 322 15.71 -29.46 27.58
CA ALA A 322 16.91 -29.65 28.40
C ALA A 322 16.70 -29.19 29.86
N PRO A 323 15.61 -29.58 30.55
CA PRO A 323 15.24 -29.01 31.86
C PRO A 323 16.28 -29.24 32.99
N ASP A 324 17.11 -30.29 32.89
CA ASP A 324 18.08 -30.67 33.93
C ASP A 324 19.52 -30.25 33.61
N THR A 325 19.72 -29.35 32.64
CA THR A 325 21.05 -28.85 32.27
C THR A 325 21.17 -27.35 32.47
N ARG A 326 22.40 -26.85 32.56
CA ARG A 326 22.65 -25.41 32.64
C ARG A 326 22.56 -24.77 31.25
N VAL A 327 21.79 -23.71 31.10
CA VAL A 327 21.81 -22.86 29.89
C VAL A 327 22.83 -21.74 30.06
N SER A 328 23.68 -21.58 29.04
CA SER A 328 24.63 -20.45 28.96
C SER A 328 24.11 -19.41 27.96
N LEU A 329 23.93 -18.18 28.42
CA LEU A 329 23.51 -17.03 27.64
C LEU A 329 24.62 -16.00 27.56
N THR A 330 24.92 -15.52 26.35
CA THR A 330 25.88 -14.43 26.13
C THR A 330 25.21 -13.31 25.36
N LEU A 331 25.22 -12.10 25.93
CA LEU A 331 24.75 -10.86 25.32
C LEU A 331 25.95 -9.94 25.14
N ASP A 332 26.33 -9.64 23.91
CA ASP A 332 27.48 -8.80 23.59
C ASP A 332 27.12 -7.80 22.48
N GLY A 333 27.29 -6.51 22.72
CA GLY A 333 26.96 -5.52 21.69
C GLY A 333 27.20 -4.08 22.11
N ASP A 334 27.45 -3.25 21.11
CA ASP A 334 27.72 -1.82 21.23
C ASP A 334 26.93 -1.02 20.19
N THR A 335 26.88 0.30 20.39
CA THR A 335 26.24 1.21 19.44
C THR A 335 27.05 1.22 18.13
N GLY A 336 26.46 0.77 17.03
CA GLY A 336 27.10 0.70 15.71
C GLY A 336 27.69 -0.67 15.34
N GLY A 337 28.10 -1.53 16.30
CA GLY A 337 28.55 -2.91 16.03
C GLY A 337 27.44 -3.96 16.12
N GLY A 338 26.30 -3.61 16.70
CA GLY A 338 25.11 -4.46 16.78
C GLY A 338 25.11 -5.38 18.01
N LEU A 339 23.94 -5.97 18.29
CA LEU A 339 23.74 -6.89 19.40
C LEU A 339 23.93 -8.34 18.94
N ARG A 340 24.85 -9.08 19.58
CA ARG A 340 24.94 -10.53 19.50
C ARG A 340 24.30 -11.19 20.72
N ILE A 341 23.49 -12.20 20.44
CA ILE A 341 22.87 -13.08 21.43
C ILE A 341 23.32 -14.50 21.10
N SER A 342 23.96 -15.18 22.05
CA SER A 342 24.28 -16.60 21.95
C SER A 342 23.60 -17.36 23.09
N ALA A 343 22.98 -18.48 22.77
CA ALA A 343 22.32 -19.38 23.72
C ALA A 343 22.79 -20.81 23.47
N VAL A 344 23.39 -21.41 24.50
CA VAL A 344 23.91 -22.77 24.44
C VAL A 344 23.17 -23.65 25.45
N ASN A 345 22.47 -24.65 24.93
CA ASN A 345 21.73 -25.64 25.71
C ASN A 345 22.42 -26.99 25.57
N PRO A 346 23.01 -27.56 26.64
CA PRO A 346 23.53 -28.91 26.62
C PRO A 346 22.36 -29.89 26.45
N VAL A 347 22.30 -30.53 25.27
CA VAL A 347 21.35 -31.60 24.95
C VAL A 347 22.13 -32.79 24.42
N GLN A 348 21.81 -34.00 24.89
CA GLN A 348 22.37 -35.21 24.29
C GLN A 348 21.78 -35.37 22.88
N PRO A 349 22.56 -35.79 21.87
CA PRO A 349 22.01 -36.14 20.57
C PRO A 349 21.08 -37.36 20.73
N ALA A 350 19.78 -37.11 20.84
CA ALA A 350 18.80 -38.19 20.82
C ALA A 350 18.71 -38.76 19.38
N PRO A 351 18.45 -40.06 19.21
CA PRO A 351 18.13 -40.62 17.90
C PRO A 351 16.98 -39.82 17.27
N ALA A 352 17.07 -39.58 15.96
CA ALA A 352 16.21 -38.67 15.19
C ALA A 352 14.69 -38.86 15.33
N ALA A 353 14.23 -39.92 16.01
CA ALA A 353 12.83 -40.23 16.25
C ALA A 353 12.15 -39.42 17.37
N ARG A 354 12.86 -38.64 18.19
CA ARG A 354 12.25 -37.88 19.33
C ARG A 354 12.16 -36.37 19.16
N LEU A 355 12.63 -35.79 18.04
CA LEU A 355 12.56 -34.35 17.77
C LEU A 355 11.35 -34.00 16.88
N GLN A 356 10.15 -34.44 17.25
CA GLN A 356 8.90 -33.92 16.67
C GLN A 356 8.38 -32.75 17.52
N GLY A 357 9.15 -31.67 17.59
CA GLY A 357 8.63 -30.35 17.94
C GLY A 357 8.39 -29.59 16.64
N SER A 358 7.27 -28.88 16.51
CA SER A 358 6.74 -28.35 15.23
C SER A 358 7.67 -27.43 14.42
N GLY A 359 8.88 -27.09 14.90
CA GLY A 359 9.83 -26.18 14.23
C GLY A 359 9.33 -24.73 14.15
N GLU A 360 8.05 -24.48 14.43
CA GLU A 360 7.36 -23.19 14.34
C GLU A 360 8.00 -22.13 15.23
N GLY A 361 8.52 -22.50 16.40
CA GLY A 361 9.22 -21.58 17.31
C GLY A 361 10.49 -21.00 16.69
N LEU A 362 11.28 -21.84 16.01
CA LEU A 362 12.52 -21.43 15.33
C LEU A 362 12.23 -20.65 14.04
N ILE A 363 11.20 -21.07 13.28
CA ILE A 363 10.75 -20.34 12.07
C ILE A 363 10.27 -18.93 12.45
N GLY A 364 9.42 -18.81 13.46
CA GLY A 364 8.92 -17.52 13.92
C GLY A 364 10.01 -16.64 14.54
N MET A 365 11.03 -17.24 15.17
CA MET A 365 12.22 -16.51 15.64
C MET A 365 13.04 -15.98 14.45
N HIS A 366 13.29 -16.81 13.44
CA HIS A 366 14.03 -16.43 12.24
C HIS A 366 13.36 -15.28 11.49
N GLU A 367 12.05 -15.36 11.26
CA GLU A 367 11.28 -14.32 10.58
C GLU A 367 11.33 -12.99 11.34
N ARG A 368 11.15 -13.01 12.66
CA ARG A 368 11.22 -11.81 13.50
C ARG A 368 12.62 -11.17 13.48
N VAL A 369 13.67 -11.97 13.61
CA VAL A 369 15.05 -11.49 13.52
C VAL A 369 15.32 -10.87 12.15
N HIS A 370 14.85 -11.50 11.08
CA HIS A 370 15.02 -11.00 9.72
C HIS A 370 14.27 -9.68 9.49
N LEU A 371 13.03 -9.56 9.97
CA LEU A 371 12.24 -8.32 9.90
C LEU A 371 12.86 -7.16 10.69
N ALA A 372 13.59 -7.46 11.77
CA ALA A 372 14.37 -6.48 12.52
C ALA A 372 15.73 -6.14 11.85
N GLY A 373 15.99 -6.63 10.63
CA GLY A 373 17.26 -6.42 9.92
C GLY A 373 18.43 -7.25 10.46
N GLY A 374 18.15 -8.24 11.31
CA GLY A 374 19.14 -9.13 11.90
C GLY A 374 19.35 -10.43 11.11
N ARG A 375 20.19 -11.28 11.68
CA ARG A 375 20.48 -12.63 11.17
C ARG A 375 20.50 -13.63 12.33
N MET A 376 20.03 -14.84 12.05
CA MET A 376 19.95 -15.93 13.01
C MET A 376 20.52 -17.20 12.40
N SER A 377 21.29 -17.94 13.18
CA SER A 377 21.70 -19.31 12.88
C SER A 377 21.53 -20.20 14.10
N HIS A 378 21.22 -21.47 13.89
CA HIS A 378 21.22 -22.45 14.95
C HIS A 378 21.89 -23.74 14.48
N ARG A 379 22.56 -24.46 15.38
CA ARG A 379 23.22 -25.72 15.08
C ARG A 379 23.10 -26.69 16.26
N LEU A 380 22.87 -27.96 15.97
CA LEU A 380 23.03 -29.03 16.95
C LEU A 380 24.47 -29.55 16.82
N THR A 381 25.20 -29.51 17.93
CA THR A 381 26.60 -29.95 18.03
C THR A 381 26.72 -31.06 19.07
N PRO A 382 27.86 -31.77 19.16
CA PRO A 382 28.08 -32.75 20.23
C PRO A 382 28.01 -32.16 21.65
N THR A 383 28.21 -30.85 21.79
CA THR A 383 28.14 -30.14 23.08
C THR A 383 26.76 -29.59 23.39
N GLY A 384 25.80 -29.71 22.47
CA GLY A 384 24.42 -29.26 22.64
C GLY A 384 23.89 -28.42 21.47
N PHE A 385 22.76 -27.77 21.69
CA PHE A 385 22.12 -26.87 20.75
C PHE A 385 22.67 -25.45 20.94
N HIS A 386 23.14 -24.86 19.85
CA HIS A 386 23.67 -23.50 19.80
C HIS A 386 22.74 -22.63 18.96
N LEU A 387 22.35 -21.49 19.53
CA LEU A 387 21.59 -20.44 18.87
C LEU A 387 22.43 -19.17 18.85
N ASP A 388 22.68 -18.63 17.66
CA ASP A 388 23.41 -17.39 17.47
C ASP A 388 22.52 -16.39 16.71
N VAL A 389 22.31 -15.22 17.29
CA VAL A 389 21.51 -14.14 16.70
C VAL A 389 22.35 -12.87 16.70
N TRP A 390 22.30 -12.12 15.60
CA TRP A 390 22.81 -10.76 15.51
C TRP A 390 21.69 -9.82 15.08
N LEU A 391 21.56 -8.69 15.77
CA LEU A 391 20.59 -7.63 15.47
C LEU A 391 21.32 -6.30 15.29
N PRO A 392 20.86 -5.41 14.39
CA PRO A 392 21.42 -4.07 14.28
C PRO A 392 21.18 -3.29 15.57
N TRP A 393 22.18 -2.53 16.03
CA TRP A 393 22.04 -1.62 17.16
C TRP A 393 22.30 -0.21 16.66
N THR A 394 21.21 0.44 16.25
CA THR A 394 21.21 1.83 15.80
C THR A 394 20.69 2.75 16.91
N PRO A 395 21.32 3.92 17.13
CA PRO A 395 20.88 4.92 18.11
C PRO A 395 19.49 5.49 17.88
#